data_AF-A0A382YXX6-F1
#
_entry.id   AF-A0A382YXX6-F1
#
_cell.length_a   1.000
_cell.length_b   1.000
_cell.length_c   1.000
_cell.angle_alpha   90.00
_cell.angle_beta   90.00
_cell.angle_gamma   90.00
#
_symmetry.space_group_name_H-M   'P 1'
#
loop_
_entity.id
_entity.type
_entity.pdbx_description
1 polymer ?
#
loop_
_entity_poly.entity_id
_entity_poly.type
_entity_poly.pdbx_seq_one_letter_code
_entity_poly.pdbx_strand_id
1 'polypeptide(L)'
;VRNIVTIDNREPDLQAMKPDIPVGIVGYGAYIPRYRLPAEDVAKLWVGSSNRLPVTEKSVAGIDEDVVTMSIEAARNVLARADVNPIDIGAVWIGSESHPYAVKPTSTIVAEA
;
A
#
# COMPACT_ATOMS: atom_id res chain seq x y z
N VAL A 1 36.99 34.93 -17.46
CA VAL A 1 35.66 34.73 -18.06
C VAL A 1 35.52 33.26 -18.46
N ARG A 2 34.71 32.51 -17.70
CA ARG A 2 34.00 31.23 -17.99
C ARG A 2 34.73 30.00 -18.59
N ASN A 3 34.59 28.91 -17.80
CA ASN A 3 34.20 27.53 -18.16
C ASN A 3 35.21 26.69 -18.97
N ILE A 4 35.41 25.39 -18.74
CA ILE A 4 34.44 24.33 -18.41
C ILE A 4 35.10 23.34 -17.44
N VAL A 5 34.47 23.13 -16.29
CA VAL A 5 34.75 22.00 -15.40
C VAL A 5 34.27 20.75 -16.11
N THR A 6 35.20 19.83 -16.38
CA THR A 6 34.92 18.49 -16.88
C THR A 6 33.89 17.83 -15.97
N ILE A 7 32.72 17.52 -16.53
CA ILE A 7 31.66 16.79 -15.85
C ILE A 7 32.19 15.36 -15.70
N ASP A 8 32.63 15.02 -14.50
CA ASP A 8 33.09 13.70 -14.12
C ASP A 8 31.92 12.71 -14.29
N ASN A 9 32.04 11.78 -15.23
CA ASN A 9 31.16 10.63 -15.42
C ASN A 9 31.34 9.64 -14.25
N ARG A 10 31.04 10.07 -13.02
CA ARG A 10 30.88 9.13 -11.91
C ARG A 10 29.56 8.41 -12.13
N GLU A 11 29.63 7.12 -12.44
CA GLU A 11 28.51 6.25 -12.09
C GLU A 11 28.17 6.53 -10.62
N PRO A 12 26.89 6.71 -10.28
CA PRO A 12 26.52 7.00 -8.90
C PRO A 12 27.13 5.91 -8.03
N ASP A 13 27.93 6.33 -7.05
CA ASP A 13 28.62 5.41 -6.15
C ASP A 13 27.56 4.68 -5.31
N LEU A 14 27.10 3.54 -5.83
CA LEU A 14 26.12 2.66 -5.19
C LEU A 14 26.63 2.13 -3.84
N GLN A 15 27.92 2.30 -3.50
CA GLN A 15 28.43 1.98 -2.16
C GLN A 15 27.94 2.96 -1.10
N ALA A 16 27.67 4.23 -1.43
CA ALA A 16 27.27 5.24 -0.45
C ALA A 16 25.85 5.02 0.11
N MET A 17 25.01 4.20 -0.53
CA MET A 17 23.63 3.92 -0.11
C MET A 17 23.41 2.49 0.39
N LYS A 18 24.48 1.73 0.67
CA LYS A 18 24.35 0.37 1.24
C LYS A 18 24.34 0.44 2.77
N PRO A 19 23.27 -0.02 3.43
CA PRO A 19 23.25 -0.11 4.88
C PRO A 19 24.19 -1.22 5.36
N ASP A 20 24.78 -1.02 6.54
CA ASP A 20 25.63 -2.03 7.21
C ASP A 20 24.84 -3.29 7.59
N ILE A 21 23.53 -3.13 7.82
CA ILE A 21 22.58 -4.23 8.06
C ILE A 21 21.79 -4.44 6.77
N PRO A 22 21.71 -5.67 6.23
CA PRO A 22 20.87 -5.95 5.07
C PRO A 22 19.41 -5.56 5.34
N VAL A 23 18.84 -4.71 4.48
CA VAL A 23 17.44 -4.27 4.57
C VAL A 23 16.68 -4.66 3.30
N GLY A 24 15.39 -4.93 3.45
CA GLY A 24 14.53 -5.28 2.32
C GLY A 24 13.11 -5.58 2.74
N ILE A 25 12.26 -5.88 1.76
CA ILE A 25 10.89 -6.35 1.98
C ILE A 25 10.94 -7.87 2.10
N VAL A 26 10.65 -8.39 3.30
CA VAL A 26 10.70 -9.84 3.59
C VAL A 26 9.35 -10.54 3.37
N GLY A 27 8.26 -9.78 3.22
CA GLY A 27 6.94 -10.33 2.98
C GLY A 27 5.95 -9.27 2.52
N TYR A 28 4.84 -9.72 1.93
CA TYR A 28 3.72 -8.87 1.55
C TYR A 28 2.39 -9.53 1.89
N GLY A 29 1.40 -8.71 2.22
CA GLY A 29 0.05 -9.12 2.55
C GLY A 29 -0.93 -8.15 1.91
N ALA A 30 -2.09 -8.65 1.53
CA ALA A 30 -3.12 -7.84 0.91
C ALA A 30 -4.48 -8.28 1.42
N TYR A 31 -5.39 -7.31 1.46
CA TYR A 31 -6.81 -7.53 1.64
C TYR A 31 -7.53 -6.73 0.56
N ILE A 32 -8.50 -7.35 -0.09
CA ILE A 32 -9.36 -6.70 -1.08
C ILE A 32 -10.77 -6.81 -0.55
N PRO A 33 -11.53 -5.71 -0.44
CA PRO A 33 -12.90 -5.75 0.05
C PRO A 33 -13.74 -6.79 -0.65
N ARG A 34 -14.78 -7.33 -0.01
CA ARG A 34 -15.53 -8.45 -0.59
C ARG A 34 -16.45 -8.04 -1.74
N TYR A 35 -17.08 -6.87 -1.65
CA TYR A 35 -18.12 -6.49 -2.61
C TYR A 35 -17.55 -6.04 -3.95
N ARG A 36 -18.32 -6.27 -5.03
CA ARG A 36 -17.96 -5.94 -6.41
C ARG A 36 -19.07 -5.17 -7.08
N LEU A 37 -18.71 -4.08 -7.76
CA LEU A 37 -19.59 -3.33 -8.62
C LEU A 37 -19.18 -3.57 -10.09
N PRO A 38 -20.04 -4.21 -10.90
CA PRO A 38 -19.77 -4.43 -12.31
C PRO A 38 -19.55 -3.10 -13.04
N ALA A 39 -18.51 -3.05 -13.88
CA ALA A 39 -18.19 -1.86 -14.65
C ALA A 39 -19.30 -1.52 -15.67
N GLU A 40 -20.04 -2.53 -16.15
CA GLU A 40 -21.18 -2.34 -17.04
C GLU A 40 -22.32 -1.52 -16.39
N ASP A 41 -22.57 -1.71 -15.09
CA ASP A 41 -23.63 -0.98 -14.39
C ASP A 41 -23.26 0.49 -14.20
N VAL A 42 -21.97 0.76 -13.94
CA VAL A 42 -21.43 2.12 -13.92
C VAL A 42 -21.50 2.75 -15.32
N ALA A 43 -21.12 2.00 -16.36
CA ALA A 43 -21.13 2.50 -17.74
C ALA A 43 -22.53 2.87 -18.23
N LYS A 44 -23.55 2.04 -17.91
CA LYS A 44 -24.97 2.32 -18.24
C LYS A 44 -25.42 3.68 -17.72
N LEU A 45 -24.99 4.07 -16.51
CA LEU A 45 -25.41 5.32 -15.87
C LEU A 45 -24.59 6.54 -16.32
N TRP A 46 -23.28 6.37 -16.53
CA TRP A 46 -22.35 7.51 -16.66
C TRP A 46 -21.79 7.74 -18.07
N VAL A 47 -21.67 6.70 -18.91
CA VAL A 47 -20.95 6.77 -20.19
C VAL A 47 -21.80 6.33 -21.39
N GLY A 48 -22.92 5.65 -21.12
CA GLY A 48 -23.79 5.06 -22.14
C GLY A 48 -23.39 3.60 -22.45
N SER A 49 -24.39 2.80 -22.83
CA SER A 49 -24.33 1.33 -22.94
C SER A 49 -23.29 0.76 -23.90
N SER A 50 -22.68 1.59 -24.75
CA SER A 50 -21.75 1.19 -25.82
C SER A 50 -20.27 1.29 -25.43
N ASN A 51 -19.92 1.90 -24.29
CA ASN A 51 -18.52 2.10 -23.92
C ASN A 51 -18.07 1.03 -22.92
N ARG A 52 -17.16 0.16 -23.38
CA ARG A 52 -16.43 -0.77 -22.51
C ARG A 52 -15.43 0.02 -21.68
N LEU A 53 -15.54 -0.07 -20.37
CA LEU A 53 -14.54 0.46 -19.44
C LEU A 53 -13.29 -0.45 -19.43
N PRO A 54 -12.10 0.06 -19.06
CA PRO A 54 -10.87 -0.72 -19.05
C PRO A 54 -10.81 -1.79 -17.94
N VAL A 55 -11.85 -1.88 -17.11
CA VAL A 55 -11.98 -2.82 -15.99
C VAL A 55 -13.31 -3.57 -16.09
N THR A 56 -13.35 -4.81 -15.61
CA THR A 56 -14.58 -5.62 -15.57
C THR A 56 -15.47 -5.27 -14.38
N GLU A 57 -14.85 -5.01 -13.23
CA GLU A 57 -15.52 -4.71 -11.97
C GLU A 57 -14.61 -3.87 -11.07
N LYS A 58 -15.19 -3.18 -10.09
CA LYS A 58 -14.47 -2.47 -9.04
C LYS A 58 -14.82 -3.04 -7.67
N SER A 59 -13.82 -3.24 -6.82
CA SER A 59 -14.03 -3.56 -5.42
C SER A 59 -14.64 -2.37 -4.66
N VAL A 60 -15.60 -2.66 -3.79
CA VAL A 60 -16.28 -1.67 -2.96
C VAL A 60 -16.20 -2.15 -1.51
N ALA A 61 -15.79 -1.24 -0.62
CA ALA A 61 -15.81 -1.51 0.81
C ALA A 61 -17.26 -1.61 1.32
N GLY A 62 -17.52 -2.66 2.09
CA GLY A 62 -18.74 -2.83 2.86
C GLY A 62 -18.83 -1.86 4.04
N ILE A 63 -19.95 -1.92 4.74
CA ILE A 63 -20.19 -1.06 5.91
C ILE A 63 -19.21 -1.33 7.06
N ASP A 64 -18.76 -2.58 7.19
CA ASP A 64 -17.81 -3.03 8.22
C ASP A 64 -16.36 -3.10 7.69
N GLU A 65 -16.08 -2.52 6.51
CA GLU A 65 -14.75 -2.50 5.92
C GLU A 65 -14.22 -1.07 5.85
N ASP A 66 -13.20 -0.76 6.64
CA ASP A 66 -12.49 0.51 6.62
C ASP A 66 -10.97 0.31 6.55
N VAL A 67 -10.20 1.40 6.54
CA VAL A 67 -8.73 1.33 6.46
C VAL A 67 -8.13 0.53 7.61
N VAL A 68 -8.69 0.60 8.81
CA VAL A 68 -8.22 -0.17 9.98
C VAL A 68 -8.40 -1.65 9.71
N THR A 69 -9.62 -2.05 9.37
CA THR A 69 -10.02 -3.45 9.13
C THR A 69 -9.20 -4.05 7.99
N MET A 70 -9.13 -3.36 6.86
CA MET A 70 -8.34 -3.82 5.71
C MET A 70 -6.85 -3.94 6.04
N SER A 71 -6.31 -3.02 6.85
CA SER A 71 -4.90 -3.05 7.27
C SER A 71 -4.61 -4.22 8.20
N ILE A 72 -5.50 -4.51 9.15
CA ILE A 72 -5.38 -5.67 10.07
C ILE A 72 -5.42 -6.98 9.27
N GLU A 73 -6.37 -7.12 8.35
CA GLU A 73 -6.47 -8.34 7.54
C GLU A 73 -5.26 -8.52 6.61
N ALA A 74 -4.76 -7.44 6.01
CA ALA A 74 -3.51 -7.48 5.23
C ALA A 74 -2.29 -7.83 6.11
N ALA A 75 -2.22 -7.29 7.33
CA ALA A 75 -1.14 -7.56 8.29
C ALA A 75 -1.15 -9.03 8.74
N ARG A 76 -2.30 -9.58 9.10
CA ARG A 76 -2.46 -11.00 9.43
C ARG A 76 -2.05 -11.90 8.27
N ASN A 77 -2.43 -11.53 7.04
CA ASN A 77 -2.03 -12.26 5.84
C ASN A 77 -0.52 -12.26 5.60
N VAL A 78 0.20 -11.17 5.88
CA VAL A 78 1.68 -11.19 5.75
C VAL A 78 2.33 -11.97 6.88
N LEU A 79 1.88 -11.82 8.13
CA LEU A 79 2.46 -12.52 9.28
C LEU A 79 2.31 -14.05 9.14
N ALA A 80 1.18 -14.51 8.61
CA ALA A 80 0.95 -15.93 8.34
C ALA A 80 1.88 -16.51 7.24
N ARG A 81 2.56 -15.66 6.46
CA ARG A 81 3.35 -16.06 5.27
C ARG A 81 4.83 -15.72 5.36
N ALA A 82 5.19 -14.67 6.09
CA ALA A 82 6.52 -14.07 6.10
C ALA A 82 7.47 -14.72 7.12
N ASP A 83 6.99 -15.67 7.94
CA ASP A 83 7.75 -16.32 9.01
C ASP A 83 8.43 -15.32 9.96
N VAL A 84 7.73 -14.21 10.24
CA VAL A 84 8.17 -13.16 11.18
C VAL A 84 7.44 -13.35 12.49
N ASN A 85 8.18 -13.44 13.59
CA ASN A 85 7.61 -13.44 14.93
C ASN A 85 7.06 -12.04 15.24
N PRO A 86 5.76 -11.89 15.56
CA PRO A 86 5.15 -10.58 15.81
C PRO A 86 5.80 -9.78 16.95
N ILE A 87 6.42 -10.45 17.92
CA ILE A 87 7.11 -9.81 19.06
C ILE A 87 8.34 -9.02 18.60
N ASP A 88 8.96 -9.40 17.48
CA ASP A 88 10.17 -8.76 16.96
C ASP A 88 9.86 -7.49 16.14
N ILE A 89 8.58 -7.15 15.95
CA ILE A 89 8.14 -5.96 15.21
C ILE A 89 8.32 -4.71 16.09
N GLY A 90 9.32 -3.90 15.76
CA GLY A 90 9.63 -2.67 16.50
C GLY A 90 8.74 -1.47 16.17
N ALA A 91 8.03 -1.48 15.03
CA ALA A 91 7.22 -0.35 14.60
C ALA A 91 6.15 -0.75 13.58
N VAL A 92 5.03 -0.01 13.59
CA VAL A 92 3.92 -0.14 12.65
C VAL A 92 3.63 1.23 12.05
N TRP A 93 3.74 1.34 10.72
CA TRP A 93 3.39 2.54 9.97
C TRP A 93 2.19 2.27 9.07
N ILE A 94 1.27 3.22 9.04
CA ILE A 94 0.10 3.17 8.16
C ILE A 94 0.12 4.41 7.28
N GLY A 95 0.14 4.20 5.97
CA GLY A 95 -0.08 5.25 4.98
C GLY A 95 -1.50 5.15 4.46
N SER A 96 -2.30 6.20 4.68
CA SER A 96 -3.66 6.28 4.13
C SER A 96 -4.08 7.73 3.93
N GLU A 97 -4.88 7.98 2.91
CA GLU A 97 -5.57 9.26 2.70
C GLU A 97 -7.00 9.26 3.28
N SER A 98 -7.46 8.09 3.76
CA SER A 98 -8.84 7.86 4.20
C SER A 98 -8.90 7.30 5.63
N HIS A 99 -8.13 7.90 6.54
CA HIS A 99 -8.16 7.50 7.95
C HIS A 99 -9.57 7.73 8.54
N PRO A 100 -10.15 6.76 9.28
CA PRO A 100 -11.51 6.88 9.83
C PRO A 100 -11.61 7.95 10.91
N TYR A 101 -10.48 8.28 11.55
CA TYR A 101 -10.42 9.31 12.58
C TYR A 101 -9.17 10.16 12.43
N ALA A 102 -9.33 11.48 12.56
CA ALA A 102 -8.27 12.45 12.27
C ALA A 102 -7.21 12.58 13.38
N VAL A 103 -7.55 12.16 14.61
CA VAL A 103 -6.70 12.41 15.78
C VAL A 103 -5.95 11.16 16.23
N LYS A 104 -6.65 10.03 16.40
CA LYS A 104 -6.00 8.75 16.76
C LYS A 104 -5.40 8.14 15.50
N PRO A 105 -4.07 7.98 15.41
CA PRO A 105 -3.46 7.35 14.25
C PRO A 105 -3.92 5.89 14.11
N THR A 106 -4.31 5.49 12.90
CA THR A 106 -4.71 4.10 12.62
C THR A 106 -3.63 3.09 12.99
N SER A 107 -2.34 3.47 12.91
CA SER A 107 -1.22 2.63 13.33
C SER A 107 -1.33 2.15 14.78
N THR A 108 -1.87 2.98 15.69
CA THR A 108 -2.04 2.57 17.09
C THR A 108 -3.09 1.49 17.27
N ILE A 109 -4.14 1.50 16.44
CA ILE A 109 -5.21 0.49 16.48
C ILE A 109 -4.71 -0.81 15.84
N VAL A 110 -4.02 -0.70 14.70
CA VAL A 110 -3.47 -1.88 14.01
C VAL A 110 -2.37 -2.56 14.83
N ALA A 111 -1.55 -1.80 15.57
CA ALA A 111 -0.51 -2.36 16.44
C ALA A 111 -1.06 -3.07 17.69
N GLU A 112 -2.30 -2.77 18.10
CA GLU A 112 -2.96 -3.41 19.25
C GLU A 112 -3.62 -4.74 18.88
N ALA A 113 -4.02 -4.91 17.61
CA ALA A 113 -4.89 -5.98 17.11
C ALA A 113 -4.16 -7.29 16.74
#